data_AF-A0A330M7V2-F1
#
_entry.id   AF-A0A330M7V2-F1
#
_cell.length_a   1.000
_cell.length_b   1.000
_cell.length_c   1.000
_cell.angle_alpha   90.00
_cell.angle_beta   90.00
_cell.angle_gamma   90.00
#
_symmetry.space_group_name_H-M   'P 1'
#
loop_
_entity.id
_entity.type
_entity.pdbx_description
1 polymer ?
#
loop_
_entity_poly.entity_id
_entity_poly.type
_entity_poly.pdbx_seq_one_letter_code
_entity_poly.pdbx_strand_id
1 'polypeptide(L)'
;MPSSTTRLVSIKNRRISQIKHSLIFPLLCLAPLTVSAAPSEAEIIFSNEMIECASYYQISSAAIAAMNAPQMQVVGERLQSSSTKAISIAQEYQAKEDVADVLSNVQQQQLASLPANKSLRDLMGKYKDRCKTLLAKPQQRLDYWIMATM
;
A
#
# COMPACT_ATOMS: atom_id res chain seq x y z
N MET A 1 45.57 25.45 -4.94
CA MET A 1 46.47 26.55 -4.48
C MET A 1 45.60 27.75 -4.14
N PRO A 2 45.91 28.47 -3.05
CA PRO A 2 45.20 28.39 -1.75
C PRO A 2 44.31 29.66 -1.53
N SER A 3 43.54 29.92 -0.47
CA SER A 3 43.60 29.58 0.95
C SER A 3 42.23 29.76 1.60
N SER A 4 41.90 28.85 2.52
CA SER A 4 40.94 28.99 3.62
C SER A 4 41.24 30.21 4.50
N THR A 5 40.28 30.68 5.31
CA THR A 5 40.39 30.78 6.80
C THR A 5 39.08 31.29 7.42
N THR A 6 38.35 30.39 8.08
CA THR A 6 37.31 30.68 9.07
C THR A 6 37.98 30.95 10.42
N ARG A 7 37.58 32.02 11.13
CA ARG A 7 38.10 32.35 12.47
C ARG A 7 37.56 31.41 13.54
N LEU A 8 38.50 30.96 14.38
CA LEU A 8 38.37 30.18 15.61
C LEU A 8 37.68 30.98 16.72
N VAL A 9 36.75 30.34 17.44
CA VAL A 9 36.39 30.73 18.82
C VAL A 9 36.84 29.62 19.77
N SER A 10 37.58 30.07 20.78
CA SER A 10 38.34 29.32 21.77
C SER A 10 37.46 28.51 22.71
N ILE A 11 37.72 27.20 22.80
CA ILE A 11 37.17 26.30 23.83
C ILE A 11 38.24 26.12 24.91
N LYS A 12 37.90 26.55 26.12
CA LYS A 12 38.75 26.52 27.32
C LYS A 12 38.80 25.11 27.91
N ASN A 13 40.02 24.57 27.99
CA ASN A 13 40.41 23.33 28.67
C ASN A 13 39.83 23.17 30.10
N ARG A 14 39.35 21.96 30.39
CA ARG A 14 39.45 21.35 31.73
C ARG A 14 40.00 19.93 31.64
N ARG A 15 40.77 19.59 32.67
CA ARG A 15 41.84 18.60 32.72
C ARG A 15 41.34 17.16 32.66
N ILE A 16 42.10 16.36 31.91
CA ILE A 16 42.05 14.90 31.85
C ILE A 16 42.61 14.35 33.16
N SER A 17 41.80 13.61 33.92
CA SER A 17 42.26 12.74 35.00
C SER A 17 42.17 11.31 34.50
N GLN A 18 43.33 10.69 34.34
CA GLN A 18 43.53 9.30 33.96
C GLN A 18 42.93 8.37 35.01
N ILE A 19 41.89 7.62 34.65
CA ILE A 19 41.45 6.44 35.40
C ILE A 19 41.62 5.25 34.48
N LYS A 20 42.59 4.40 34.86
CA LYS A 20 42.89 3.10 34.26
C LYS A 20 41.71 2.15 34.51
N HIS A 21 41.51 1.25 33.55
CA HIS A 21 40.49 0.19 33.44
C HIS A 21 39.24 0.60 32.66
N SER A 22 39.20 0.24 31.38
CA SER A 22 37.95 0.11 30.66
C SER A 22 37.97 -1.22 29.93
N LEU A 23 37.07 -2.07 30.42
CA LEU A 23 36.69 -3.37 29.91
C LEU A 23 36.44 -3.29 28.40
N ILE A 24 37.00 -4.26 27.69
CA ILE A 24 36.63 -4.62 26.32
C ILE A 24 35.16 -5.05 26.37
N PHE A 25 34.25 -4.15 26.03
CA PHE A 25 32.82 -4.46 25.87
C PHE A 25 32.64 -4.93 24.42
N PRO A 26 32.40 -6.23 24.17
CA PRO A 26 32.13 -6.69 22.83
C PRO A 26 30.77 -6.10 22.44
N LEU A 27 30.77 -5.20 21.45
CA LEU A 27 29.56 -4.66 20.85
C LEU A 27 28.90 -5.78 20.05
N LEU A 28 28.17 -6.65 20.75
CA LEU A 28 27.33 -7.70 20.18
C LEU A 28 26.17 -7.00 19.46
N CYS A 29 26.28 -6.83 18.15
CA CYS A 29 25.18 -6.42 17.28
C CYS A 29 24.04 -7.45 17.37
N LEU A 30 23.10 -7.25 18.31
CA LEU A 30 21.77 -7.85 18.20
C LEU A 30 21.03 -7.10 17.09
N ALA A 31 21.10 -7.62 15.86
CA ALA A 31 20.15 -7.25 14.82
C ALA A 31 18.78 -7.82 15.21
N PRO A 32 17.72 -7.00 15.39
CA PRO A 32 16.39 -7.53 15.62
C PRO A 32 15.95 -8.30 14.37
N LEU A 33 15.78 -9.61 14.51
CA LEU A 33 15.08 -10.43 13.53
C LEU A 33 13.61 -9.97 13.55
N THR A 34 13.24 -9.11 12.60
CA THR A 34 11.83 -8.78 12.35
C THR A 34 11.18 -10.03 11.74
N VAL A 35 10.67 -10.91 12.60
CA VAL A 35 9.76 -11.97 12.18
C VAL A 35 8.49 -11.28 11.67
N SER A 36 8.36 -11.15 10.36
CA SER A 36 7.06 -10.85 9.74
C SER A 36 6.20 -12.07 9.96
N ALA A 37 5.19 -11.97 10.83
CA ALA A 37 4.18 -13.00 10.92
C ALA A 37 3.53 -13.16 9.54
N ALA A 38 3.24 -14.40 9.16
CA ALA A 38 2.40 -14.63 7.98
C ALA A 38 1.05 -13.93 8.18
N PRO A 39 0.44 -13.38 7.11
CA PRO A 39 -0.86 -12.74 7.22
C PRO A 39 -1.91 -13.72 7.76
N SER A 40 -2.77 -13.20 8.63
CA SER A 40 -3.93 -13.91 9.15
C SER A 40 -4.99 -14.11 8.07
N GLU A 41 -5.93 -15.03 8.30
CA GLU A 41 -7.06 -15.26 7.38
C GLU A 41 -7.88 -13.98 7.14
N ALA A 42 -8.13 -13.19 8.18
CA ALA A 42 -8.82 -11.91 8.07
C ALA A 42 -8.09 -10.92 7.14
N GLU A 43 -6.78 -10.83 7.25
CA GLU A 43 -5.94 -9.95 6.43
C GLU A 43 -5.93 -10.40 4.96
N ILE A 44 -5.90 -11.71 4.70
CA ILE A 44 -6.01 -12.26 3.35
C ILE A 44 -7.38 -11.93 2.74
N ILE A 45 -8.48 -12.19 3.46
CA ILE A 45 -9.84 -11.89 2.95
C ILE A 45 -9.98 -10.39 2.67
N PHE A 46 -9.59 -9.55 3.62
CA PHE A 46 -9.63 -8.10 3.46
C PHE A 46 -8.78 -7.60 2.28
N SER A 47 -7.56 -8.12 2.14
CA SER A 47 -6.65 -7.78 1.05
C SER A 47 -7.26 -8.18 -0.30
N ASN A 48 -7.92 -9.34 -0.38
CA ASN A 48 -8.64 -9.76 -1.59
C ASN A 48 -9.83 -8.84 -1.92
N GLU A 49 -10.57 -8.34 -0.93
CA GLU A 49 -11.62 -7.33 -1.18
C GLU A 49 -11.04 -6.01 -1.72
N MET A 50 -9.86 -5.60 -1.25
CA MET A 50 -9.13 -4.46 -1.81
C MET A 50 -8.73 -4.71 -3.27
N ILE A 51 -8.29 -5.92 -3.60
CA ILE A 51 -7.93 -6.31 -4.97
C ILE A 51 -9.16 -6.31 -5.89
N GLU A 52 -10.32 -6.78 -5.43
CA GLU A 52 -11.58 -6.66 -6.17
C GLU A 52 -11.92 -5.20 -6.50
N CYS A 53 -11.71 -4.30 -5.55
CA CYS A 53 -11.93 -2.87 -5.75
C CYS A 53 -10.88 -2.24 -6.67
N ALA A 54 -9.62 -2.65 -6.56
CA ALA A 54 -8.56 -2.23 -7.46
C ALA A 54 -8.90 -2.57 -8.91
N SER A 55 -9.32 -3.81 -9.16
CA SER A 55 -9.73 -4.28 -10.48
C SER A 55 -10.94 -3.49 -11.02
N TYR A 56 -11.98 -3.32 -10.20
CA TYR A 56 -13.16 -2.55 -10.58
C TYR A 56 -12.81 -1.14 -11.04
N TYR A 57 -11.93 -0.46 -10.29
CA TYR A 57 -11.49 0.88 -10.64
C TYR A 57 -10.62 0.92 -11.90
N GLN A 58 -9.77 -0.08 -12.17
CA GLN A 58 -9.00 -0.17 -13.43
C GLN A 58 -9.93 -0.34 -14.63
N ILE A 59 -10.86 -1.30 -14.56
CA ILE A 59 -11.83 -1.56 -15.63
C ILE A 59 -12.65 -0.30 -15.90
N SER A 60 -13.13 0.36 -14.84
CA SER A 60 -13.94 1.57 -14.96
C SER A 60 -13.14 2.75 -15.52
N SER A 61 -11.90 2.94 -15.09
CA SER A 61 -10.98 3.96 -15.62
C SER A 61 -10.71 3.73 -17.10
N ALA A 62 -10.37 2.50 -17.49
CA ALA A 62 -10.10 2.12 -18.87
C ALA A 62 -11.31 2.34 -19.78
N ALA A 63 -12.52 2.01 -19.30
CA ALA A 63 -13.74 2.26 -20.04
C ALA A 63 -13.99 3.76 -20.26
N ILE A 64 -13.76 4.61 -19.25
CA ILE A 64 -13.86 6.07 -19.40
C ILE A 64 -12.84 6.59 -20.41
N ALA A 65 -11.59 6.11 -20.34
CA ALA A 65 -10.56 6.51 -21.29
C ALA A 65 -10.94 6.12 -22.73
N ALA A 66 -11.50 4.93 -22.94
CA ALA A 66 -11.94 4.45 -24.25
C ALA A 66 -13.11 5.25 -24.86
N MET A 67 -13.87 6.00 -24.04
CA MET A 67 -14.93 6.89 -24.54
C MET A 67 -14.40 8.12 -25.27
N ASN A 68 -13.09 8.42 -25.16
CA ASN A 68 -12.45 9.60 -25.76
C ASN A 68 -13.22 10.91 -25.47
N ALA A 69 -13.71 11.05 -24.23
CA ALA A 69 -14.52 12.17 -23.76
C ALA A 69 -13.69 13.06 -22.82
N PRO A 70 -13.13 14.21 -23.27
CA PRO A 70 -12.22 15.04 -22.46
C PRO A 70 -12.81 15.48 -21.11
N GLN A 71 -14.11 15.74 -21.06
CA GLN A 71 -14.83 16.12 -19.85
C GLN A 71 -14.85 15.02 -18.77
N MET A 72 -14.63 13.76 -19.16
CA MET A 72 -14.59 12.61 -18.25
C MET A 72 -13.16 12.20 -17.86
N GLN A 73 -12.12 12.82 -18.44
CA GLN A 73 -10.73 12.44 -18.20
C GLN A 73 -10.37 12.46 -16.71
N VAL A 74 -10.74 13.54 -16.01
CA VAL A 74 -10.50 13.67 -14.56
C VAL A 74 -11.19 12.57 -13.74
N VAL A 75 -12.31 12.03 -14.22
CA VAL A 75 -13.00 10.92 -13.56
C VAL A 75 -12.20 9.63 -13.75
N GLY A 76 -11.72 9.35 -14.97
CA GLY A 76 -10.83 8.22 -15.24
C GLY A 76 -9.58 8.26 -14.36
N GLU A 77 -8.91 9.41 -14.29
CA GLU A 77 -7.71 9.61 -13.46
C GLU A 77 -7.97 9.36 -11.97
N ARG A 78 -9.11 9.84 -11.44
CA ARG A 78 -9.51 9.59 -10.05
C ARG A 78 -9.78 8.11 -9.77
N LEU A 79 -10.41 7.41 -10.71
CA LEU A 79 -10.62 5.96 -10.59
C LEU A 79 -9.27 5.23 -10.61
N GLN A 80 -8.37 5.60 -11.52
CA GLN A 80 -7.03 5.01 -11.56
C GLN A 80 -6.28 5.22 -10.24
N SER A 81 -6.33 6.43 -9.67
CA SER A 81 -5.74 6.72 -8.35
C SER A 81 -6.37 5.86 -7.24
N SER A 82 -7.70 5.66 -7.29
CA SER A 82 -8.40 4.78 -6.34
C SER A 82 -7.95 3.32 -6.47
N SER A 83 -7.69 2.85 -7.70
CA SER A 83 -7.10 1.52 -7.92
C SER A 83 -5.72 1.40 -7.27
N THR A 84 -4.82 2.35 -7.53
CA THR A 84 -3.47 2.35 -6.95
C THR A 84 -3.53 2.37 -5.42
N LYS A 85 -4.44 3.14 -4.82
CA LYS A 85 -4.65 3.14 -3.38
C LYS A 85 -5.09 1.77 -2.85
N ALA A 86 -6.04 1.12 -3.52
CA ALA A 86 -6.52 -0.21 -3.11
C ALA A 86 -5.40 -1.27 -3.22
N ILE A 87 -4.60 -1.24 -4.29
CA ILE A 87 -3.42 -2.11 -4.44
C ILE A 87 -2.41 -1.86 -3.31
N SER A 88 -2.13 -0.59 -2.99
CA SER A 88 -1.20 -0.24 -1.93
C SER A 88 -1.65 -0.81 -0.58
N ILE A 89 -2.94 -0.74 -0.26
CA ILE A 89 -3.48 -1.31 0.98
C ILE A 89 -3.39 -2.84 0.95
N ALA A 90 -3.71 -3.49 -0.18
CA ALA A 90 -3.60 -4.94 -0.29
C ALA A 90 -2.15 -5.44 -0.06
N GLN A 91 -1.16 -4.68 -0.53
CA GLN A 91 0.27 -4.94 -0.37
C GLN A 91 0.81 -4.71 1.05
N GLU A 92 0.01 -4.13 1.97
CA GLU A 92 0.35 -4.09 3.39
C GLU A 92 0.25 -5.48 4.04
N TYR A 93 -0.51 -6.40 3.43
CA TYR A 93 -0.84 -7.71 3.99
C TYR A 93 -0.37 -8.89 3.14
N GLN A 94 -0.16 -8.69 1.85
CA GLN A 94 0.27 -9.74 0.91
C GLN A 94 1.49 -9.28 0.11
N ALA A 95 2.30 -10.23 -0.36
CA ALA A 95 3.45 -9.91 -1.22
C ALA A 95 2.97 -9.25 -2.52
N LYS A 96 3.83 -8.41 -3.13
CA LYS A 96 3.45 -7.65 -4.32
C LYS A 96 3.12 -8.55 -5.50
N GLU A 97 3.84 -9.66 -5.60
CA GLU A 97 3.69 -10.70 -6.60
C GLU A 97 2.33 -11.39 -6.45
N ASP A 98 2.00 -11.82 -5.23
CA ASP A 98 0.70 -12.44 -4.91
C ASP A 98 -0.47 -11.49 -5.22
N VAL A 99 -0.35 -10.21 -4.83
CA VAL A 99 -1.35 -9.18 -5.13
C VAL A 99 -1.52 -9.00 -6.64
N ALA A 100 -0.43 -9.01 -7.41
CA ALA A 100 -0.48 -8.87 -8.87
C ALA A 100 -1.16 -10.06 -9.54
N ASP A 101 -0.86 -11.28 -9.09
CA ASP A 101 -1.45 -12.51 -9.61
C ASP A 101 -2.96 -12.57 -9.32
N VAL A 102 -3.36 -12.29 -8.08
CA VAL A 102 -4.78 -12.24 -7.70
C VAL A 102 -5.50 -11.11 -8.46
N LEU A 103 -4.87 -9.94 -8.62
CA LEU A 103 -5.45 -8.83 -9.39
C LEU A 103 -5.72 -9.22 -10.84
N SER A 104 -4.77 -9.89 -11.49
CA SER A 104 -4.91 -10.38 -12.86
C SER A 104 -6.10 -11.34 -12.98
N ASN A 105 -6.21 -12.31 -12.07
CA ASN A 105 -7.30 -13.28 -12.04
C ASN A 105 -8.66 -12.62 -11.80
N VAL A 106 -8.75 -11.73 -10.82
CA VAL A 106 -9.98 -10.99 -10.49
C VAL A 106 -10.41 -10.09 -11.66
N GLN A 107 -9.46 -9.44 -12.33
CA GLN A 107 -9.74 -8.62 -13.50
C GLN A 107 -10.31 -9.46 -14.65
N GLN A 108 -9.72 -10.62 -14.93
CA GLN A 108 -10.26 -11.54 -15.94
C GLN A 108 -11.69 -11.99 -15.59
N GLN A 109 -11.94 -12.35 -14.33
CA GLN A 109 -13.27 -12.76 -13.88
C GLN A 109 -14.30 -11.62 -14.00
N GLN A 110 -13.94 -10.41 -13.58
CA GLN A 110 -14.81 -9.24 -13.68
C GLN A 110 -15.11 -8.89 -15.13
N LEU A 111 -14.11 -8.93 -16.02
CA LEU A 111 -14.30 -8.71 -17.46
C LEU A 111 -15.17 -9.80 -18.10
N ALA A 112 -14.97 -11.08 -17.73
CA ALA A 112 -15.77 -12.19 -18.22
C ALA A 112 -17.24 -12.13 -17.73
N SER A 113 -17.49 -11.48 -16.59
CA SER A 113 -18.84 -11.26 -16.08
C SER A 113 -19.61 -10.15 -16.78
N LEU A 114 -18.96 -9.36 -17.65
CA LEU A 114 -19.63 -8.28 -18.37
C LEU A 114 -20.58 -8.83 -19.44
N PRO A 115 -21.74 -8.19 -19.66
CA PRO A 115 -22.62 -8.55 -20.77
C PRO A 115 -21.95 -8.33 -22.13
N ALA A 116 -22.52 -8.92 -23.19
CA ALA A 116 -21.97 -8.85 -24.55
C ALA A 116 -21.74 -7.41 -25.07
N ASN A 117 -22.55 -6.45 -24.62
CA ASN A 117 -22.40 -5.03 -24.96
C ASN A 117 -21.32 -4.31 -24.13
N LYS A 118 -20.59 -5.02 -23.27
CA LYS A 118 -19.54 -4.53 -22.38
C LYS A 118 -20.00 -3.41 -21.43
N SER A 119 -21.30 -3.32 -21.15
CA SER A 119 -21.85 -2.37 -20.21
C SER A 119 -21.29 -2.60 -18.81
N LEU A 120 -20.79 -1.53 -18.18
CA LEU A 120 -20.30 -1.57 -16.81
C LEU A 120 -21.41 -1.52 -15.75
N ARG A 121 -22.69 -1.44 -16.13
CA ARG A 121 -23.81 -1.25 -15.19
C ARG A 121 -23.79 -2.24 -14.04
N ASP A 122 -23.62 -3.52 -14.32
CA ASP A 122 -23.65 -4.57 -13.30
C ASP A 122 -22.42 -4.52 -12.40
N LEU A 123 -21.26 -4.25 -12.99
CA LEU A 123 -20.01 -4.03 -12.28
C LEU A 123 -20.14 -2.82 -11.34
N MET A 124 -20.65 -1.70 -11.83
CA MET A 124 -20.91 -0.51 -11.01
C MET A 124 -21.90 -0.79 -9.89
N GLY A 125 -23.00 -1.51 -10.16
CA GLY A 125 -23.99 -1.89 -9.16
C GLY A 125 -23.39 -2.73 -8.02
N LYS A 126 -22.48 -3.65 -8.36
CA LYS A 126 -21.83 -4.53 -7.36
C LYS A 126 -20.73 -3.83 -6.57
N TYR A 127 -19.90 -3.02 -7.23
CA TYR A 127 -18.63 -2.57 -6.65
C TYR A 127 -18.62 -1.10 -6.24
N LYS A 128 -19.38 -0.20 -6.86
CA LYS A 128 -19.23 1.25 -6.69
C LYS A 128 -19.29 1.72 -5.23
N ASP A 129 -20.42 1.49 -4.56
CA ASP A 129 -20.63 2.02 -3.20
C ASP A 129 -19.87 1.20 -2.15
N ARG A 130 -19.75 -0.10 -2.37
CA ARG A 130 -18.96 -1.00 -1.53
C ARG A 130 -17.49 -0.60 -1.52
N CYS A 131 -16.88 -0.44 -2.70
CA CYS A 131 -15.48 -0.05 -2.82
C CYS A 131 -15.22 1.38 -2.35
N LYS A 132 -16.15 2.31 -2.58
CA LYS A 132 -16.07 3.66 -2.00
C LYS A 132 -16.02 3.60 -0.48
N THR A 133 -16.90 2.81 0.14
CA THR A 133 -16.95 2.64 1.59
C THR A 133 -15.69 1.95 2.12
N LEU A 134 -15.25 0.89 1.44
CA LEU A 134 -14.08 0.12 1.80
C LEU A 134 -12.80 0.99 1.81
N LEU A 135 -12.58 1.80 0.77
CA LEU A 135 -11.41 2.70 0.71
C LEU A 135 -11.49 3.89 1.66
N ALA A 136 -12.70 4.25 2.13
CA ALA A 136 -12.91 5.31 3.10
C ALA A 136 -12.69 4.84 4.53
N LYS A 137 -13.01 3.57 4.83
CA LYS A 137 -12.90 2.96 6.16
C LYS A 137 -12.24 1.57 6.10
N PRO A 138 -10.99 1.46 5.63
CA PRO A 138 -10.31 0.18 5.46
C PRO A 138 -10.19 -0.59 6.79
N GLN A 139 -9.75 0.10 7.85
CA GLN A 139 -9.59 -0.53 9.17
C GLN A 139 -10.88 -1.10 9.71
N GLN A 140 -12.00 -0.39 9.57
CA GLN A 140 -13.30 -0.88 10.02
C GLN A 140 -13.68 -2.20 9.33
N ARG A 141 -13.35 -2.37 8.04
CA ARG A 141 -13.61 -3.62 7.33
C ARG A 141 -12.66 -4.73 7.77
N LEU A 142 -11.38 -4.41 8.00
CA LEU A 142 -10.44 -5.38 8.54
C LEU A 142 -10.86 -5.86 9.93
N ASP A 143 -11.26 -4.97 10.83
CA ASP A 143 -11.74 -5.30 12.17
C ASP A 143 -12.94 -6.25 12.12
N TYR A 144 -13.86 -6.04 11.17
CA TYR A 144 -14.97 -6.95 10.91
C TYR A 144 -14.46 -8.36 10.59
N TRP A 145 -13.48 -8.49 9.69
CA TRP A 145 -12.95 -9.80 9.31
C TRP A 145 -12.20 -10.45 10.45
N ILE A 146 -11.42 -9.69 11.22
CA ILE A 146 -10.74 -10.18 12.42
C ILE A 146 -11.77 -10.80 13.38
N MET A 147 -12.91 -10.15 13.63
CA MET A 147 -13.98 -10.71 14.46
C MET A 147 -14.71 -11.90 13.81
N ALA A 148 -14.85 -11.90 12.49
CA ALA A 148 -15.59 -12.93 11.76
C ALA A 148 -14.78 -14.22 11.55
N THR A 149 -13.45 -14.15 11.58
CA THR A 149 -12.54 -15.31 11.43
C THR A 149 -11.90 -15.74 12.76
N MET A 150 -12.31 -15.15 13.88
CA MET A 150 -11.91 -15.57 15.23
C MET A 150 -12.54 -16.89 15.63
#